data_AF-A0A2P5YV43-F1
#
_entry.id   AF-A0A2P5YV43-F1
#
_cell.length_a   1.000
_cell.length_b   1.000
_cell.length_c   1.000
_cell.angle_alpha   90.00
_cell.angle_beta   90.00
_cell.angle_gamma   90.00
#
_symmetry.space_group_name_H-M   'P 1'
#
loop_
_entity.id
_entity.type
_entity.pdbx_description
1 polymer ?
#
loop_
_entity_poly.entity_id
_entity_poly.type
_entity_poly.pdbx_seq_one_letter_code
_entity_poly.pdbx_strand_id
1 'polypeptide(L)'
;MSRFRDRTEDFKDAVRQSAISSGFNESKLAAIMASFIIHKPRQRTPFLKSALKTLESIGALDQFLLKHRKDYVDRHRTTEQERDSIEHEVTAFVKACKEQIDVLKNCINDEEASSKGWLGIRDSSNADTIAHKHGVVLILSEKLHSVTAQFDQMRAVRFQEAINRAMPRRKLKKVVDSNSIDTSKPLNLEHRETYENQPEPLRLQQELLDNETRALQVELTSLLDAVQDTETKMVEMSALNHLMSTHVLQQAQQIEHLYDQAVEATKNVELGNKELSQAIQRNRSSRTFLVLFFFVLTFSILFLDCHLYQISKGVNLRFQIGKKKMVKGRQGERVRLYVRGTILGYKRSKSNQYPNTSLIQIEGVNTKEEVAWYAGKRMAYIYKAKVKKNGSHYRCIWGKVTRPHGNSGVVRAKFKSNLPPKSMGDRVRVFMYPSNI
;
A
#
# COMPACT_ATOMS: atom_id res chain seq x y z
N MET A 1 30.62 25.29 -10.33
CA MET A 1 29.15 25.20 -10.32
C MET A 1 28.67 24.87 -11.72
N SER A 2 28.35 23.61 -12.02
CA SER A 2 27.80 23.21 -13.32
C SER A 2 26.38 23.78 -13.46
N ARG A 3 26.19 24.77 -14.35
CA ARG A 3 24.86 25.24 -14.75
C ARG A 3 24.09 24.04 -15.30
N PHE A 4 23.06 23.58 -14.59
CA PHE A 4 22.10 22.63 -15.14
C PHE A 4 21.44 23.31 -16.34
N ARG A 5 21.87 22.95 -17.55
CA ARG A 5 21.26 23.41 -18.80
C ARG A 5 19.90 22.75 -18.87
N ASP A 6 18.83 23.54 -18.99
CA ASP A 6 17.49 23.00 -19.23
C ASP A 6 17.51 22.22 -20.54
N ARG A 7 17.26 20.91 -20.46
CA ARG A 7 17.23 19.98 -21.60
C ARG A 7 15.80 19.59 -21.98
N THR A 8 14.81 20.34 -21.51
CA THR A 8 13.40 20.06 -21.81
C THR A 8 13.14 20.12 -23.31
N GLU A 9 13.77 21.04 -24.04
CA GLU A 9 13.65 21.12 -25.51
C GLU A 9 14.37 19.96 -26.22
N ASP A 10 15.60 19.62 -25.81
CA ASP A 10 16.32 18.46 -26.33
C ASP A 10 15.50 17.16 -26.16
N PHE A 11 14.81 17.03 -25.03
CA PHE A 11 13.93 15.90 -24.74
C PHE A 11 12.68 15.91 -25.62
N LYS A 12 12.01 17.06 -25.81
CA LYS A 12 10.86 17.19 -26.72
C LYS A 12 11.23 16.81 -28.15
N ASP A 13 12.40 17.24 -28.61
CA ASP A 13 12.91 16.93 -29.95
C ASP A 13 13.22 15.43 -30.09
N ALA A 14 13.85 14.82 -29.09
CA ALA A 14 14.10 13.36 -29.08
C ALA A 14 12.79 12.55 -29.09
N VAL A 15 11.78 12.97 -28.31
CA VAL A 15 10.45 12.33 -28.31
C VAL A 15 9.77 12.49 -29.67
N ARG A 16 9.86 13.66 -30.30
CA ARG A 16 9.31 13.91 -31.63
C ARG A 16 9.95 12.99 -32.67
N GLN A 17 11.28 12.89 -32.68
CA GLN A 17 12.02 12.02 -33.59
C GLN A 17 11.66 10.54 -33.38
N SER A 18 11.58 10.09 -32.12
CA SER A 18 11.20 8.72 -31.78
C SER A 18 9.77 8.40 -32.21
N ALA A 19 8.83 9.33 -32.04
CA ALA A 19 7.44 9.14 -32.44
C ALA A 19 7.28 9.04 -33.97
N ILE A 20 8.00 9.89 -34.72
CA ILE A 20 8.04 9.84 -36.19
C ILE A 20 8.63 8.50 -36.65
N SER A 21 9.74 8.06 -36.05
CA SER A 21 10.37 6.76 -36.38
C SER A 21 9.48 5.55 -36.09
N SER A 22 8.54 5.69 -35.16
CA SER A 22 7.58 4.65 -34.78
C SER A 22 6.27 4.70 -35.59
N GLY A 23 6.17 5.60 -36.58
CA GLY A 23 5.03 5.70 -37.49
C GLY A 23 3.78 6.35 -36.88
N PHE A 24 3.93 7.24 -35.89
CA PHE A 24 2.78 7.95 -35.32
C PHE A 24 2.20 8.98 -36.29
N ASN A 25 0.88 8.97 -36.47
CA ASN A 25 0.16 9.98 -37.25
C ASN A 25 0.38 11.39 -36.67
N GLU A 26 0.34 12.40 -37.54
CA GLU A 26 0.55 13.81 -37.20
C GLU A 26 -0.39 14.32 -36.09
N SER A 27 -1.64 13.84 -36.04
CA SER A 27 -2.59 14.14 -34.98
C SER A 27 -2.18 13.59 -33.60
N LYS A 28 -1.59 12.39 -33.56
CA LYS A 28 -1.07 11.79 -32.31
C LYS A 28 0.21 12.48 -31.85
N LEU A 29 1.07 12.87 -32.79
CA LEU A 29 2.26 13.66 -32.51
C LEU A 29 1.89 15.02 -31.89
N ALA A 30 0.93 15.73 -32.48
CA ALA A 30 0.42 17.00 -31.96
C ALA A 30 -0.17 16.83 -30.55
N ALA A 31 -0.93 15.75 -30.29
CA ALA A 31 -1.47 15.45 -28.97
C ALA A 31 -0.37 15.17 -27.92
N ILE A 32 0.69 14.44 -28.29
CA ILE A 32 1.85 14.20 -27.43
C ILE A 32 2.59 15.51 -27.14
N MET A 33 2.84 16.33 -28.17
CA MET A 33 3.51 17.62 -28.01
C MET A 33 2.69 18.59 -27.15
N ALA A 34 1.37 18.63 -27.31
CA ALA A 34 0.46 19.43 -26.49
C ALA A 34 0.45 18.99 -25.01
N SER A 35 0.62 17.69 -24.74
CA SER A 35 0.69 17.18 -23.37
C SER A 35 1.90 17.68 -22.56
N PHE A 36 2.98 18.10 -23.25
CA PHE A 36 4.14 18.73 -22.61
C PHE A 36 3.89 20.21 -22.27
N ILE A 37 2.94 20.88 -22.93
CA ILE A 37 2.60 22.28 -22.71
C ILE A 37 1.60 22.41 -21.56
N ILE A 38 0.58 21.54 -21.54
CA ILE A 38 -0.44 21.52 -20.51
C ILE A 38 -0.41 20.13 -19.89
N HIS A 39 0.02 20.03 -18.64
CA HIS A 39 -0.08 18.79 -17.88
C HIS A 39 -1.53 18.33 -17.91
N LYS A 40 -1.78 17.18 -18.54
CA LYS A 40 -3.11 16.58 -18.56
C LYS A 40 -3.60 16.48 -17.11
N PRO A 41 -4.80 16.98 -16.77
CA PRO A 41 -5.29 16.90 -15.41
C PRO A 41 -5.25 15.43 -15.00
N ARG A 42 -4.50 15.14 -13.92
CA ARG A 42 -4.45 13.78 -13.37
C ARG A 42 -5.88 13.32 -13.15
N GLN A 43 -6.22 12.13 -13.66
CA GLN A 43 -7.53 11.55 -13.40
C GLN A 43 -7.71 11.45 -11.89
N ARG A 44 -8.61 12.26 -11.33
CA ARG A 44 -8.88 12.24 -9.89
C ARG A 44 -9.55 10.92 -9.58
N THR A 45 -8.92 10.12 -8.74
CA THR A 45 -9.51 8.89 -8.20
C THR A 45 -10.81 9.22 -7.49
N PRO A 46 -11.78 8.29 -7.42
CA PRO A 46 -13.02 8.53 -6.67
C PRO A 46 -12.74 8.95 -5.23
N PHE A 47 -11.73 8.33 -4.59
CA PHE A 47 -11.22 8.73 -3.28
C PHE A 47 -10.82 10.21 -3.22
N LEU A 48 -10.00 10.68 -4.17
CA LEU A 48 -9.55 12.08 -4.17
C LEU A 48 -10.70 13.06 -4.42
N LYS A 49 -11.70 12.68 -5.23
CA LYS A 49 -12.89 13.52 -5.43
C LYS A 49 -13.69 13.65 -4.13
N SER A 50 -13.90 12.55 -3.41
CA SER A 50 -14.58 12.56 -2.11
C SER A 50 -13.79 13.36 -1.07
N ALA A 51 -12.48 13.17 -0.98
CA ALA A 51 -11.61 13.92 -0.06
C ALA A 51 -11.64 15.44 -0.31
N LEU A 52 -11.61 15.87 -1.58
CA LEU A 52 -11.73 17.28 -1.94
C LEU A 52 -13.10 17.86 -1.57
N LYS A 53 -14.19 17.09 -1.78
CA LYS A 53 -15.54 17.51 -1.37
C LYS A 53 -15.63 17.68 0.15
N THR A 54 -15.01 16.79 0.92
CA THR A 54 -14.92 16.92 2.38
C THR A 54 -14.12 18.16 2.79
N LEU A 55 -13.00 18.44 2.11
CA LEU A 55 -12.21 19.66 2.35
C LEU A 55 -13.01 20.93 2.07
N GLU A 56 -13.77 20.97 0.97
CA GLU A 56 -14.67 22.08 0.64
C GLU A 56 -15.75 22.27 1.72
N SER A 57 -16.28 21.16 2.27
CA SER A 57 -17.28 21.18 3.35
C SER A 57 -16.69 21.74 4.65
N ILE A 58 -15.47 21.35 5.02
CA ILE A 58 -14.74 21.89 6.18
C ILE A 58 -14.44 23.39 5.98
N GLY A 59 -14.05 23.80 4.77
CA GLY A 59 -13.82 25.21 4.44
C GLY A 59 -15.09 26.06 4.54
N ALA A 60 -16.24 25.51 4.15
CA ALA A 60 -17.53 26.18 4.32
C ALA A 60 -17.90 26.34 5.81
N LEU A 61 -17.62 25.32 6.64
CA LEU A 61 -17.80 25.41 8.09
C LEU A 61 -16.91 26.49 8.72
N ASP A 62 -15.64 26.56 8.33
CA ASP A 62 -14.71 27.58 8.84
C ASP A 62 -15.18 29.01 8.46
N GLN A 63 -15.61 29.21 7.22
CA GLN A 63 -16.19 30.48 6.78
C GLN A 63 -17.47 30.85 7.53
N PHE A 64 -18.33 29.87 7.80
CA PHE A 64 -19.54 30.05 8.59
C PHE A 64 -19.21 30.50 10.03
N LEU A 65 -18.26 29.83 10.69
CA LEU A 65 -17.81 30.20 12.04
C LEU A 65 -17.19 31.60 12.08
N LEU A 66 -16.37 31.97 11.08
CA LEU A 66 -15.78 33.31 11.01
C LEU A 66 -16.85 34.40 10.85
N LYS A 67 -17.89 34.14 10.06
CA LYS A 67 -19.01 35.07 9.86
C LYS A 67 -19.82 35.26 11.14
N HIS A 68 -20.11 34.17 11.85
CA HIS A 68 -20.95 34.17 13.04
C HIS A 68 -20.19 34.37 14.36
N ARG A 69 -18.84 34.47 14.35
CA ARG A 69 -18.01 34.64 15.55
C ARG A 69 -18.47 35.78 16.47
N LYS A 70 -18.70 36.97 15.90
CA LYS A 70 -19.12 38.14 16.68
C LYS A 70 -20.56 38.00 17.18
N ASP A 71 -21.44 37.51 16.32
CA ASP A 71 -22.85 37.26 16.64
C ASP A 71 -22.99 36.21 17.76
N TYR A 72 -22.06 35.26 17.84
CA TYR A 72 -22.05 34.19 18.82
C TYR A 72 -21.51 34.62 20.19
N VAL A 73 -20.40 35.37 20.20
CA VAL A 73 -19.74 35.82 21.45
C VAL A 73 -20.43 37.05 22.04
N ASP A 74 -20.88 38.01 21.23
CA ASP A 74 -21.44 39.26 21.73
C ASP A 74 -22.88 39.08 22.22
N ARG A 75 -23.07 39.20 23.55
CA ARG A 75 -24.37 39.02 24.21
C ARG A 75 -25.51 39.89 23.66
N HIS A 76 -25.20 41.13 23.29
CA HIS A 76 -26.19 42.16 22.94
C HIS A 76 -26.60 42.18 21.47
N ARG A 77 -26.01 41.30 20.66
CA ARG A 77 -26.20 41.28 19.21
C ARG A 77 -27.22 40.25 18.74
N THR A 78 -27.39 39.17 19.50
CA THR A 78 -28.24 38.01 19.14
C THR A 78 -29.01 37.48 20.35
N THR A 79 -30.10 36.77 20.07
CA THR A 79 -30.91 36.05 21.07
C THR A 79 -30.29 34.69 21.41
N GLU A 80 -30.59 34.13 22.59
CA GLU A 80 -30.11 32.78 22.94
C GLU A 80 -30.63 31.70 21.98
N GLN A 81 -31.84 31.88 21.43
CA GLN A 81 -32.42 31.00 20.41
C GLN A 81 -31.57 30.95 19.12
N GLU A 82 -31.10 32.09 18.64
CA GLU A 82 -30.24 32.17 17.45
C GLU A 82 -28.88 31.54 17.69
N ARG A 83 -28.32 31.68 18.89
CA ARG A 83 -27.06 31.02 19.26
C ARG A 83 -27.20 29.51 19.28
N ASP A 84 -28.29 29.00 19.85
CA ASP A 84 -28.57 27.56 19.87
C ASP A 84 -28.80 27.00 18.46
N SER A 85 -29.38 27.79 17.53
CA SER A 85 -29.45 27.45 16.11
C SER A 85 -28.06 27.33 15.48
N ILE A 86 -27.17 28.28 15.76
CA ILE A 86 -25.76 28.23 15.30
C ILE A 86 -25.06 26.99 15.85
N GLU A 87 -25.22 26.67 17.14
CA GLU A 87 -24.65 25.45 17.72
C GLU A 87 -25.18 24.19 17.03
N HIS A 88 -26.48 24.12 16.76
CA HIS A 88 -27.10 22.98 16.08
C HIS A 88 -26.59 22.81 14.64
N GLU A 89 -26.47 23.90 13.88
CA GLU A 89 -25.92 23.88 12.52
C GLU A 89 -24.47 23.41 12.51
N VAL A 90 -23.61 23.98 13.37
CA VAL A 90 -22.21 23.55 13.52
C VAL A 90 -22.13 22.07 13.88
N THR A 91 -23.00 21.62 14.78
CA THR A 91 -23.10 20.19 15.16
C THR A 91 -23.39 19.30 13.97
N ALA A 92 -24.37 19.67 13.15
CA ALA A 92 -24.75 18.93 11.96
C ALA A 92 -23.60 18.88 10.94
N PHE A 93 -22.93 20.00 10.69
CA PHE A 93 -21.77 20.07 9.79
C PHE A 93 -20.62 19.19 10.25
N VAL A 94 -20.26 19.23 11.54
CA VAL A 94 -19.18 18.42 12.11
C VAL A 94 -19.48 16.94 11.99
N LYS A 95 -20.71 16.52 12.32
CA LYS A 95 -21.15 15.12 12.18
C LYS A 95 -21.09 14.67 10.72
N ALA A 96 -21.59 15.47 9.77
CA ALA A 96 -21.55 15.15 8.35
C ALA A 96 -20.11 15.05 7.81
N CYS A 97 -19.21 15.95 8.23
CA CYS A 97 -17.80 15.88 7.82
C CYS A 97 -17.11 14.64 8.41
N LYS A 98 -17.40 14.31 9.67
CA LYS A 98 -16.88 13.10 10.32
C LYS A 98 -17.33 11.83 9.60
N GLU A 99 -18.60 11.72 9.25
CA GLU A 99 -19.13 10.57 8.50
C GLU A 99 -18.43 10.42 7.14
N GLN A 100 -18.17 11.51 6.42
CA GLN A 100 -17.43 11.46 5.16
C GLN A 100 -15.98 10.99 5.37
N ILE A 101 -15.31 11.43 6.44
CA ILE A 101 -13.96 10.98 6.81
C ILE A 101 -13.96 9.48 7.16
N ASP A 102 -14.97 9.01 7.89
CA ASP A 102 -15.10 7.59 8.24
C ASP A 102 -15.34 6.71 7.01
N VAL A 103 -16.13 7.18 6.03
CA VAL A 103 -16.27 6.52 4.72
C VAL A 103 -14.92 6.42 4.01
N LEU A 104 -14.14 7.50 3.97
CA LEU A 104 -12.80 7.49 3.36
C LEU A 104 -11.87 6.50 4.07
N LYS A 105 -11.92 6.44 5.39
CA LYS A 105 -11.14 5.50 6.21
C LYS A 105 -11.51 4.04 5.91
N ASN A 106 -12.80 3.74 5.82
CA ASN A 106 -13.29 2.40 5.51
C ASN A 106 -12.87 1.96 4.11
N CYS A 107 -12.93 2.86 3.12
CA CYS A 107 -12.42 2.57 1.77
C CYS A 107 -10.93 2.17 1.77
N ILE A 108 -10.11 2.74 2.64
CA ILE A 108 -8.68 2.38 2.75
C ILE A 108 -8.52 1.00 3.39
N ASN A 109 -9.27 0.71 4.46
CA ASN A 109 -9.23 -0.59 5.13
C ASN A 109 -9.68 -1.74 4.21
N ASP A 110 -10.68 -1.50 3.37
CA ASP A 110 -11.16 -2.47 2.38
C ASP A 110 -10.10 -2.76 1.31
N GLU A 111 -9.40 -1.73 0.85
CA GLU A 111 -8.29 -1.89 -0.09
C GLU A 111 -7.12 -2.66 0.55
N GLU A 112 -6.77 -2.36 1.81
CA GLU A 112 -5.75 -3.10 2.55
C GLU A 112 -6.13 -4.58 2.73
N ALA A 113 -7.39 -4.88 3.03
CA ALA A 113 -7.90 -6.25 3.12
C ALA A 113 -7.80 -6.97 1.76
N SER A 114 -8.15 -6.28 0.67
CA SER A 114 -8.06 -6.85 -0.70
C SER A 114 -6.62 -7.11 -1.15
N SER A 115 -5.65 -6.30 -0.69
CA SER A 115 -4.24 -6.41 -1.06
C SER A 115 -3.53 -7.63 -0.43
N LYS A 116 -4.15 -8.24 0.58
CA LYS A 116 -3.69 -9.52 1.15
C LYS A 116 -4.19 -10.67 0.26
N GLY A 117 -3.50 -10.91 -0.84
CA GLY A 117 -3.82 -12.02 -1.74
C GLY A 117 -3.76 -13.39 -1.03
N TRP A 118 -4.47 -14.39 -1.58
CA TRP A 118 -4.59 -15.78 -1.09
C TRP A 118 -3.26 -16.44 -0.65
N LEU A 119 -2.13 -15.97 -1.17
CA LEU A 119 -0.78 -16.48 -0.88
C LEU A 119 0.04 -15.67 0.14
N GLY A 120 -0.54 -14.63 0.75
CA GLY A 120 0.15 -13.82 1.77
C GLY A 120 1.32 -12.97 1.26
N ILE A 121 1.53 -12.89 -0.07
CA ILE A 121 2.52 -12.02 -0.68
C ILE A 121 1.90 -10.64 -0.82
N ARG A 122 2.37 -9.70 0.02
CA ARG A 122 1.95 -8.30 0.03
C ARG A 122 2.56 -7.61 -1.20
N ASP A 123 1.73 -7.14 -2.13
CA ASP A 123 2.20 -6.31 -3.24
C ASP A 123 2.70 -4.97 -2.69
N SER A 124 4.02 -4.84 -2.55
CA SER A 124 4.70 -3.63 -2.04
C SER A 124 4.46 -2.39 -2.90
N SER A 125 4.00 -2.56 -4.14
CA SER A 125 3.70 -1.46 -5.08
C SER A 125 2.57 -0.54 -4.60
N ASN A 126 1.76 -0.96 -3.63
CA ASN A 126 0.64 -0.18 -3.11
C ASN A 126 0.93 0.46 -1.73
N ALA A 127 2.10 0.25 -1.14
CA ALA A 127 2.42 0.84 0.16
C ALA A 127 2.41 2.37 0.11
N ASP A 128 3.00 2.95 -0.94
CA ASP A 128 3.06 4.40 -1.14
C ASP A 128 1.66 5.02 -1.35
N THR A 129 0.78 4.33 -2.09
CA THR A 129 -0.57 4.82 -2.36
C THR A 129 -1.46 4.73 -1.13
N ILE A 130 -1.31 3.68 -0.33
CA ILE A 130 -2.00 3.49 0.95
C ILE A 130 -1.51 4.55 1.97
N ALA A 131 -0.19 4.75 2.08
CA ALA A 131 0.38 5.78 2.95
C ALA A 131 -0.11 7.18 2.56
N HIS A 132 -0.14 7.49 1.25
CA HIS A 132 -0.71 8.75 0.76
C HIS A 132 -2.19 8.90 1.14
N LYS A 133 -3.02 7.86 0.99
CA LYS A 133 -4.45 7.93 1.33
C LYS A 133 -4.68 8.14 2.83
N HIS A 134 -3.94 7.44 3.69
CA HIS A 134 -3.99 7.67 5.14
C HIS A 134 -3.52 9.08 5.50
N GLY A 135 -2.46 9.59 4.86
CA GLY A 135 -2.00 10.97 5.04
C GLY A 135 -3.07 12.02 4.68
N VAL A 136 -3.82 11.81 3.59
CA VAL A 136 -4.94 12.68 3.21
C VAL A 136 -6.03 12.68 4.30
N VAL A 137 -6.39 11.52 4.83
CA VAL A 137 -7.38 11.40 5.92
C VAL A 137 -6.92 12.15 7.17
N LEU A 138 -5.64 12.02 7.55
CA LEU A 138 -5.09 12.74 8.70
C LEU A 138 -5.19 14.25 8.53
N ILE A 139 -4.82 14.79 7.37
CA ILE A 139 -4.92 16.22 7.09
C ILE A 139 -6.37 16.70 7.20
N LEU A 140 -7.33 15.92 6.69
CA LEU A 140 -8.75 16.25 6.81
C LEU A 140 -9.23 16.23 8.27
N SER A 141 -8.87 15.19 9.02
CA SER A 141 -9.21 15.06 10.45
C SER A 141 -8.59 16.18 11.29
N GLU A 142 -7.34 16.55 11.04
CA GLU A 142 -6.62 17.65 11.71
C GLU A 142 -7.28 18.99 11.40
N LYS A 143 -7.65 19.23 10.13
CA LYS A 143 -8.37 20.45 9.73
C LYS A 143 -9.73 20.56 10.39
N LEU A 144 -10.51 19.47 10.40
CA LEU A 144 -11.81 19.45 11.08
C LEU A 144 -11.64 19.69 12.59
N HIS A 145 -10.65 19.04 13.21
CA HIS A 145 -10.35 19.21 14.63
C HIS A 145 -9.92 20.64 14.98
N SER A 146 -9.10 21.28 14.14
CA SER A 146 -8.72 22.69 14.31
C SER A 146 -9.94 23.62 14.30
N VAL A 147 -10.91 23.34 13.41
CA VAL A 147 -12.13 24.15 13.29
C VAL A 147 -13.06 23.93 14.49
N THR A 148 -13.26 22.68 14.94
CA THR A 148 -14.03 22.41 16.16
C THR A 148 -13.36 22.95 17.42
N ALA A 149 -12.03 22.91 17.52
CA ALA A 149 -11.31 23.48 18.66
C ALA A 149 -11.48 25.00 18.74
N GLN A 150 -11.50 25.72 17.62
CA GLN A 150 -11.82 27.15 17.59
C GLN A 150 -13.26 27.41 18.05
N PHE A 151 -14.21 26.56 17.64
CA PHE A 151 -15.60 26.66 18.09
C PHE A 151 -15.75 26.42 19.60
N ASP A 152 -15.08 25.40 20.14
CA ASP A 152 -15.09 25.10 21.57
C ASP A 152 -14.47 26.24 22.41
N GLN A 153 -13.45 26.94 21.89
CA GLN A 153 -12.93 28.14 22.54
C GLN A 153 -13.98 29.26 22.62
N MET A 154 -14.75 29.47 21.54
CA MET A 154 -15.84 30.46 21.56
C MET A 154 -16.95 30.07 22.54
N ARG A 155 -17.29 28.77 22.61
CA ARG A 155 -18.22 28.22 23.59
C ARG A 155 -17.74 28.43 25.02
N ALA A 156 -16.47 28.14 25.32
CA ALA A 156 -15.91 28.30 26.64
C ALA A 156 -16.02 29.74 27.16
N VAL A 157 -15.79 30.75 26.29
CA VAL A 157 -15.98 32.17 26.64
C VAL A 157 -17.44 32.46 27.00
N ARG A 158 -18.40 32.00 26.20
CA ARG A 158 -19.85 32.15 26.47
C ARG A 158 -20.22 31.54 27.82
N PHE A 159 -19.77 30.32 28.08
CA PHE A 159 -20.08 29.62 29.34
C PHE A 159 -19.44 30.30 30.55
N GLN A 160 -18.20 30.78 30.42
CA GLN A 160 -17.55 31.53 31.50
C GLN A 160 -18.33 32.81 31.84
N GLU A 161 -18.88 33.50 30.84
CA GLU A 161 -19.75 34.66 31.05
C GLU A 161 -21.10 34.27 31.69
N ALA A 162 -21.69 33.14 31.31
CA ALA A 162 -22.92 32.64 31.91
C ALA A 162 -22.73 32.27 33.40
N ILE A 163 -21.62 31.60 33.74
CA ILE A 163 -21.25 31.27 35.13
C ILE A 163 -20.99 32.54 35.95
N ASN A 164 -20.24 33.50 35.39
CA ASN A 164 -19.96 34.77 36.05
C ASN A 164 -21.23 35.60 36.32
N ARG A 165 -22.30 35.38 35.55
CA ARG A 165 -23.63 35.98 35.77
C ARG A 165 -24.45 35.23 36.81
N ALA A 166 -24.46 33.89 36.73
CA ALA A 166 -25.22 33.03 37.64
C ALA A 166 -24.66 33.01 39.06
N MET A 167 -23.37 33.34 39.26
CA MET A 167 -22.83 33.60 40.58
C MET A 167 -23.33 34.96 41.11
N PRO A 168 -24.22 34.99 42.11
CA PRO A 168 -24.61 36.25 42.71
C PRO A 168 -23.37 36.87 43.35
N ARG A 169 -22.97 38.06 42.89
CA ARG A 169 -22.06 38.93 43.66
C ARG A 169 -22.73 39.12 45.01
N ARG A 170 -22.19 38.46 46.03
CA ARG A 170 -22.56 38.61 47.44
C ARG A 170 -22.22 40.05 47.86
N LYS A 171 -23.05 41.02 47.45
CA LYS A 171 -23.06 42.34 48.06
C LYS A 171 -23.67 42.14 49.43
N LEU A 172 -22.81 41.92 50.41
CA LEU A 172 -23.13 41.99 51.82
C LEU A 172 -23.79 43.36 52.06
N LYS A 173 -25.12 43.38 52.14
CA LYS A 173 -25.88 44.57 52.52
C LYS A 173 -25.56 44.79 53.99
N LYS A 174 -24.61 45.69 54.26
CA LYS A 174 -24.25 46.12 55.62
C LYS A 174 -25.44 46.93 56.15
N VAL A 175 -26.39 46.25 56.76
CA VAL A 175 -27.38 46.88 57.65
C VAL A 175 -26.57 47.36 58.85
N VAL A 176 -26.28 48.67 58.88
CA VAL A 176 -25.83 49.35 60.09
C VAL A 176 -27.06 50.07 60.62
N ASP A 177 -27.81 49.37 61.46
CA ASP A 177 -28.58 50.02 62.51
C ASP A 177 -27.83 49.80 63.82
N SER A 178 -27.37 50.91 64.40
CA SER A 178 -26.93 50.97 65.79
C SER A 178 -27.20 52.37 66.31
N ASN A 179 -28.44 52.59 66.78
CA ASN A 179 -28.72 53.62 67.76
C ASN A 179 -29.04 52.93 69.08
N SER A 180 -28.16 53.11 70.07
CA SER A 180 -28.42 52.77 71.45
C SER A 180 -28.28 54.01 72.34
N ILE A 181 -29.39 54.32 73.00
CA ILE A 181 -29.52 54.87 74.36
C ILE A 181 -29.18 56.37 74.51
N ASP A 182 -30.21 57.18 74.80
CA ASP A 182 -30.18 57.91 76.07
C ASP A 182 -31.54 58.28 76.69
N THR A 183 -31.47 58.41 78.01
CA THR A 183 -32.46 58.35 79.10
C THR A 183 -33.32 59.63 79.29
N SER A 184 -34.63 59.52 79.59
CA SER A 184 -35.33 60.35 80.60
C SER A 184 -36.80 59.93 80.88
N LYS A 185 -37.12 59.82 82.18
CA LYS A 185 -38.41 59.48 82.88
C LYS A 185 -39.55 60.52 82.69
N PRO A 186 -40.68 60.46 83.44
CA PRO A 186 -41.75 59.45 83.56
C PRO A 186 -43.17 60.11 83.42
N LEU A 187 -44.28 59.33 83.42
CA LEU A 187 -45.55 59.53 84.20
C LEU A 187 -46.78 58.88 83.52
N ASN A 188 -47.60 58.19 84.35
CA ASN A 188 -49.07 58.11 84.32
C ASN A 188 -49.78 57.48 83.11
N LEU A 189 -50.97 56.91 83.20
CA LEU A 189 -51.80 56.32 84.27
C LEU A 189 -52.93 55.63 83.47
N GLU A 190 -53.34 54.45 83.89
CA GLU A 190 -54.72 53.96 83.81
C GLU A 190 -55.49 53.82 82.47
N HIS A 191 -55.99 52.59 82.32
CA HIS A 191 -57.38 52.24 81.99
C HIS A 191 -57.87 52.33 80.54
N ARG A 192 -58.18 51.12 80.06
CA ARG A 192 -59.53 50.65 79.70
C ARG A 192 -59.71 50.36 78.22
N GLU A 193 -60.00 49.09 78.00
CA GLU A 193 -60.47 48.46 76.78
C GLU A 193 -61.44 49.35 76.00
N THR A 194 -61.19 49.49 74.71
CA THR A 194 -62.26 49.70 73.73
C THR A 194 -61.92 48.81 72.54
N TYR A 195 -62.78 47.82 72.33
CA TYR A 195 -62.78 46.94 71.18
C TYR A 195 -63.10 47.75 69.92
N GLU A 196 -62.17 47.85 68.97
CA GLU A 196 -62.45 47.82 67.54
C GLU A 196 -61.17 47.48 66.74
N ASN A 197 -61.25 46.34 66.03
CA ASN A 197 -60.51 45.91 64.83
C ASN A 197 -59.15 46.55 64.47
N GLN A 198 -58.07 45.75 64.43
CA GLN A 198 -57.13 45.59 63.29
C GLN A 198 -56.01 44.56 63.60
N PRO A 199 -55.97 43.39 62.95
CA PRO A 199 -54.77 42.56 62.82
C PRO A 199 -54.39 42.40 61.33
N GLU A 200 -54.20 43.49 60.59
CA GLU A 200 -53.87 43.44 59.16
C GLU A 200 -52.39 43.68 58.74
N PRO A 201 -51.49 44.35 59.50
CA PRO A 201 -50.15 44.62 58.97
C PRO A 201 -49.20 43.41 58.99
N LEU A 202 -49.29 42.56 60.01
CA LEU A 202 -48.31 41.48 60.26
C LEU A 202 -48.53 40.24 59.39
N ARG A 203 -49.80 39.89 59.10
CA ARG A 203 -50.12 38.77 58.20
C ARG A 203 -49.76 39.09 56.76
N LEU A 204 -50.04 40.31 56.30
CA LEU A 204 -49.66 40.77 54.96
C LEU A 204 -48.13 40.78 54.79
N GLN A 205 -47.37 41.16 55.82
CA GLN A 205 -45.91 41.12 55.76
C GLN A 205 -45.33 39.70 55.76
N GLN A 206 -45.90 38.79 56.55
CA GLN A 206 -45.52 37.37 56.54
C GLN A 206 -45.86 36.70 55.20
N GLU A 207 -47.03 37.01 54.64
CA GLU A 207 -47.49 36.50 53.35
C GLU A 207 -46.68 37.07 52.19
N LEU A 208 -46.25 38.34 52.26
CA LEU A 208 -45.30 38.93 51.32
C LEU A 208 -43.93 38.23 51.38
N LEU A 209 -43.42 37.94 52.58
CA LEU A 209 -42.15 37.21 52.73
C LEU A 209 -42.25 35.76 52.23
N ASP A 210 -43.38 35.09 52.46
CA ASP A 210 -43.63 33.74 51.94
C ASP A 210 -43.80 33.75 50.41
N ASN A 211 -44.39 34.80 49.85
CA ASN A 211 -44.49 34.98 48.40
C ASN A 211 -43.14 35.32 47.76
N GLU A 212 -42.30 36.15 48.41
CA GLU A 212 -40.93 36.45 47.96
C GLU A 212 -40.03 35.23 48.02
N THR A 213 -40.09 34.43 49.09
CA THR A 213 -39.31 33.19 49.21
C THR A 213 -39.73 32.16 48.17
N ARG A 214 -41.03 32.01 47.91
CA ARG A 214 -41.55 31.16 46.81
C ARG A 214 -41.12 31.69 45.44
N ALA A 215 -41.18 33.00 45.20
CA ALA A 215 -40.74 33.59 43.95
C ALA A 215 -39.24 33.38 43.71
N LEU A 216 -38.41 33.61 44.73
CA LEU A 216 -36.97 33.34 44.69
C LEU A 216 -36.68 31.85 44.47
N GLN A 217 -37.44 30.97 45.11
CA GLN A 217 -37.30 29.54 44.93
C GLN A 217 -37.62 29.13 43.50
N VAL A 218 -38.70 29.65 42.90
CA VAL A 218 -39.04 29.42 41.49
C VAL A 218 -37.95 29.96 40.54
N GLU A 219 -37.44 31.17 40.79
CA GLU A 219 -36.36 31.75 39.99
C GLU A 219 -35.06 30.93 40.09
N LEU A 220 -34.67 30.51 41.29
CA LEU A 220 -33.51 29.65 41.50
C LEU A 220 -33.67 28.29 40.84
N THR A 221 -34.86 27.69 40.91
CA THR A 221 -35.12 26.38 40.28
C THR A 221 -35.05 26.51 38.76
N SER A 222 -35.65 27.56 38.20
CA SER A 222 -35.59 27.85 36.77
C SER A 222 -34.18 28.17 36.28
N LEU A 223 -33.39 28.89 37.07
CA LEU A 223 -31.97 29.14 36.76
C LEU A 223 -31.14 27.86 36.84
N LEU A 224 -31.43 26.98 37.80
CA LEU A 224 -30.75 25.69 37.94
C LEU A 224 -31.06 24.78 36.75
N ASP A 225 -32.33 24.68 36.34
CA ASP A 225 -32.73 23.92 35.15
C ASP A 225 -32.04 24.46 33.88
N ALA A 226 -31.98 25.78 33.70
CA ALA A 226 -31.26 26.39 32.59
C ALA A 226 -29.74 26.14 32.63
N VAL A 227 -29.14 26.11 33.82
CA VAL A 227 -27.72 25.77 34.00
C VAL A 227 -27.47 24.28 33.71
N GLN A 228 -28.37 23.40 34.11
CA GLN A 228 -28.24 21.95 33.88
C GLN A 228 -28.43 21.60 32.40
N ASP A 229 -29.37 22.24 31.71
CA ASP A 229 -29.56 22.12 30.26
C ASP A 229 -28.36 22.66 29.47
N THR A 230 -27.73 23.73 29.96
CA THR A 230 -26.51 24.27 29.32
C THR A 230 -25.28 23.40 29.60
N GLU A 231 -25.19 22.78 30.78
CA GLU A 231 -24.13 21.83 31.14
C GLU A 231 -24.19 20.56 30.29
N THR A 232 -25.36 19.95 30.13
CA THR A 232 -25.52 18.73 29.31
C THR A 232 -25.13 18.97 27.85
N LYS A 233 -25.60 20.07 27.25
CA LYS A 233 -25.20 20.50 25.89
C LYS A 233 -23.69 20.78 25.78
N MET A 234 -23.02 21.22 26.84
CA MET A 234 -21.57 21.43 26.86
C MET A 234 -20.83 20.08 26.80
N VAL A 235 -21.26 19.11 27.59
CA VAL A 235 -20.60 17.81 27.75
C VAL A 235 -20.64 17.00 26.45
N GLU A 236 -21.77 16.95 25.75
CA GLU A 236 -21.92 16.14 24.53
C GLU A 236 -20.92 16.57 23.43
N MET A 237 -20.77 17.88 23.24
CA MET A 237 -19.91 18.41 22.20
C MET A 237 -18.43 18.35 22.57
N SER A 238 -18.11 18.64 23.83
CA SER A 238 -16.76 18.50 24.35
C SER A 238 -16.30 17.04 24.28
N ALA A 239 -17.21 16.09 24.53
CA ALA A 239 -16.95 14.67 24.36
C ALA A 239 -16.69 14.30 22.89
N LEU A 240 -17.45 14.85 21.94
CA LEU A 240 -17.22 14.63 20.51
C LEU A 240 -15.85 15.14 20.06
N ASN A 241 -15.46 16.35 20.46
CA ASN A 241 -14.17 16.93 20.11
C ASN A 241 -13.01 16.15 20.77
N HIS A 242 -13.19 15.69 22.02
CA HIS A 242 -12.21 14.83 22.68
C HIS A 242 -12.03 13.51 21.93
N LEU A 243 -13.12 12.82 21.56
CA LEU A 243 -13.06 11.59 20.76
C LEU A 243 -12.36 11.84 19.42
N MET A 244 -12.64 12.95 18.73
CA MET A 244 -11.91 13.30 17.51
C MET A 244 -10.42 13.50 17.75
N SER A 245 -10.03 14.18 18.83
CA SER A 245 -8.63 14.38 19.21
C SER A 245 -7.91 13.04 19.40
N THR A 246 -8.56 12.08 20.08
CA THR A 246 -8.01 10.74 20.27
C THR A 246 -7.85 9.98 18.96
N HIS A 247 -8.82 10.08 18.04
CA HIS A 247 -8.73 9.46 16.72
C HIS A 247 -7.63 10.08 15.85
N VAL A 248 -7.47 11.40 15.86
CA VAL A 248 -6.38 12.10 15.15
C VAL A 248 -5.01 11.63 15.65
N LEU A 249 -4.84 11.56 16.98
CA LEU A 249 -3.58 11.10 17.58
C LEU A 249 -3.28 9.64 17.22
N GLN A 250 -4.29 8.75 17.31
CA GLN A 250 -4.15 7.35 16.92
C GLN A 250 -3.79 7.21 15.43
N GLN A 251 -4.41 8.01 14.56
CA GLN A 251 -4.11 8.02 13.13
C GLN A 251 -2.69 8.48 12.84
N ALA A 252 -2.19 9.50 13.54
CA ALA A 252 -0.83 10.00 13.36
C ALA A 252 0.22 8.90 13.63
N GLN A 253 0.06 8.13 14.70
CA GLN A 253 0.95 7.00 15.02
C GLN A 253 0.91 5.90 13.95
N GLN A 254 -0.29 5.57 13.45
CA GLN A 254 -0.44 4.57 12.39
C GLN A 254 0.26 5.01 11.09
N ILE A 255 0.21 6.31 10.77
CA ILE A 255 0.82 6.88 9.57
C ILE A 255 2.34 6.89 9.66
N GLU A 256 2.93 7.18 10.83
CA GLU A 256 4.37 7.13 11.02
C GLU A 256 4.94 5.75 10.67
N HIS A 257 4.31 4.69 11.19
CA HIS A 257 4.69 3.32 10.85
C HIS A 257 4.46 2.98 9.37
N LEU A 258 3.35 3.44 8.76
CA LEU A 258 3.12 3.23 7.32
C LEU A 258 4.14 4.00 6.46
N TYR A 259 4.57 5.17 6.90
CA TYR A 259 5.58 5.98 6.23
C TYR A 259 6.95 5.30 6.29
N ASP A 260 7.34 4.76 7.44
CA ASP A 260 8.58 3.96 7.56
C ASP A 260 8.58 2.77 6.60
N GLN A 261 7.45 2.06 6.49
CA GLN A 261 7.30 0.96 5.53
C GLN A 261 7.41 1.42 4.07
N ALA A 262 6.84 2.58 3.72
CA ALA A 262 6.94 3.15 2.38
C ALA A 262 8.38 3.59 2.06
N VAL A 263 9.08 4.20 3.01
CA VAL A 263 10.49 4.59 2.87
C VAL A 263 11.39 3.35 2.72
N GLU A 264 11.12 2.28 3.48
CA GLU A 264 11.87 1.03 3.32
C GLU A 264 11.62 0.38 1.96
N ALA A 265 10.37 0.37 1.48
CA ALA A 265 10.02 -0.17 0.17
C ALA A 265 10.70 0.60 -0.97
N THR A 266 10.66 1.94 -0.94
CA THR A 266 11.32 2.79 -1.93
C THR A 266 12.83 2.60 -1.93
N LYS A 267 13.45 2.50 -0.75
CA LYS A 267 14.88 2.20 -0.60
C LYS A 267 15.23 0.83 -1.18
N ASN A 268 14.40 -0.20 -0.94
CA ASN A 268 14.62 -1.54 -1.50
C ASN A 268 14.51 -1.55 -3.03
N VAL A 269 13.58 -0.79 -3.61
CA VAL A 269 13.46 -0.63 -5.07
C VAL A 269 14.67 0.09 -5.65
N GLU A 270 15.16 1.15 -5.01
CA GLU A 270 16.36 1.88 -5.45
C GLU A 270 17.60 0.98 -5.43
N LEU A 271 17.81 0.24 -4.33
CA LEU A 271 18.88 -0.74 -4.21
C LEU A 271 18.76 -1.83 -5.28
N GLY A 272 17.56 -2.35 -5.52
CA GLY A 272 17.29 -3.32 -6.57
C GLY A 272 17.65 -2.78 -7.97
N ASN A 273 17.28 -1.54 -8.28
CA ASN A 273 17.61 -0.89 -9.54
C ASN A 273 19.12 -0.66 -9.71
N LYS A 274 19.82 -0.33 -8.61
CA LYS A 274 21.28 -0.22 -8.60
C LYS A 274 21.93 -1.56 -8.89
N GLU A 275 21.47 -2.65 -8.28
CA GLU A 275 21.97 -4.00 -8.52
C GLU A 275 21.66 -4.48 -9.94
N LEU A 276 20.47 -4.19 -10.48
CA LEU A 276 20.12 -4.46 -11.87
C LEU A 276 21.02 -3.70 -12.84
N SER A 277 21.28 -2.42 -12.58
CA SER A 277 22.19 -1.59 -13.39
C SER A 277 23.60 -2.14 -13.36
N GLN A 278 24.10 -2.52 -12.17
CA GLN A 278 25.40 -3.20 -12.03
C GLN A 278 25.44 -4.53 -12.79
N ALA A 279 24.36 -5.32 -12.74
CA ALA A 279 24.27 -6.61 -13.46
C ALA A 279 24.29 -6.41 -14.99
N ILE A 280 23.59 -5.39 -15.51
CA ILE A 280 23.61 -5.03 -16.93
C ILE A 280 25.03 -4.61 -17.35
N GLN A 281 25.71 -3.78 -16.55
CA GLN A 281 27.08 -3.35 -16.82
C GLN A 281 28.06 -4.54 -16.79
N ARG A 282 27.94 -5.45 -15.81
CA ARG A 282 28.72 -6.69 -15.74
C ARG A 282 28.48 -7.59 -16.95
N ASN A 283 27.24 -7.70 -17.43
CA ASN A 283 26.91 -8.50 -18.61
C ASN A 283 27.51 -7.91 -19.90
N ARG A 284 27.48 -6.58 -20.07
CA ARG A 284 28.12 -5.91 -21.22
C ARG A 284 29.64 -6.15 -21.24
N SER A 285 30.28 -6.05 -20.07
CA SER A 285 31.70 -6.32 -19.90
C SER A 285 32.06 -7.79 -20.18
N SER A 286 31.28 -8.74 -19.63
CA SER A 286 31.47 -10.17 -19.87
C SER A 286 31.34 -10.55 -21.35
N ARG A 287 30.38 -9.94 -22.07
CA ARG A 287 30.23 -10.14 -23.52
C ARG A 287 31.45 -9.65 -24.30
N THR A 288 32.02 -8.50 -23.96
CA THR A 288 33.25 -8.02 -24.60
C THR A 288 34.45 -8.94 -24.32
N PHE A 289 34.58 -9.47 -23.10
CA PHE A 289 35.62 -10.45 -22.77
C PHE A 289 35.46 -11.77 -23.54
N LEU A 290 34.23 -12.28 -23.68
CA LEU A 290 33.97 -13.48 -24.48
C LEU A 290 34.33 -13.29 -25.96
N VAL A 291 33.99 -12.14 -26.54
CA VAL A 291 34.36 -11.83 -27.94
C VAL A 291 35.87 -11.77 -28.10
N LEU A 292 36.59 -11.11 -27.18
CA LEU A 292 38.06 -11.07 -27.20
C LEU A 292 38.68 -12.46 -27.04
N PHE A 293 38.12 -13.30 -26.16
CA PHE A 293 38.59 -14.67 -25.97
C PHE A 293 38.44 -15.50 -27.25
N PHE A 294 37.29 -15.44 -27.92
CA PHE A 294 37.09 -16.14 -29.18
C PHE A 294 37.99 -15.61 -30.29
N PHE A 295 38.25 -14.31 -30.33
CA PHE A 295 39.20 -13.71 -31.27
C PHE A 295 40.62 -14.26 -31.05
N VAL A 296 41.14 -14.25 -29.83
CA VAL A 296 42.47 -14.81 -29.53
C VAL A 296 42.53 -16.31 -29.84
N LEU A 297 41.46 -17.04 -29.54
CA LEU A 297 41.37 -18.48 -29.83
C LEU A 297 41.40 -18.77 -31.34
N THR A 298 40.70 -17.98 -32.16
CA THR A 298 40.71 -18.18 -33.62
C THR A 298 42.07 -17.88 -34.23
N PHE A 299 42.78 -16.84 -33.78
CA PHE A 299 44.16 -16.59 -34.21
C PHE A 299 45.11 -17.70 -33.78
N SER A 300 44.93 -18.23 -32.56
CA SER A 300 45.74 -19.34 -32.06
C SER A 300 45.55 -20.61 -32.90
N ILE A 301 44.31 -20.90 -33.31
CA ILE A 301 44.00 -22.04 -34.20
C ILE A 301 44.59 -21.82 -35.59
N LEU A 302 44.45 -20.62 -36.18
CA LEU A 302 45.05 -20.31 -37.48
C LEU A 302 46.58 -20.39 -37.44
N PHE A 303 47.21 -19.95 -36.36
CA PHE A 303 48.66 -20.07 -36.19
C PHE A 303 49.08 -21.55 -36.08
N LEU A 304 48.33 -22.36 -35.32
CA LEU A 304 48.57 -23.80 -35.24
C LEU A 304 48.37 -24.50 -36.58
N ASP A 305 47.34 -24.14 -37.36
CA ASP A 305 47.09 -24.69 -38.69
C ASP A 305 48.17 -24.27 -39.68
N CYS A 306 48.61 -23.00 -39.65
CA CYS A 306 49.73 -22.52 -40.47
C CYS A 306 51.03 -23.24 -40.10
N HIS A 307 51.31 -23.42 -38.81
CA HIS A 307 52.46 -24.14 -38.32
C HIS A 307 52.38 -25.65 -38.65
N LEU A 308 51.21 -26.27 -38.54
CA LEU A 308 50.96 -27.65 -38.97
C LEU A 308 51.07 -27.80 -40.48
N TYR A 309 50.71 -26.79 -41.27
CA TYR A 309 50.89 -26.77 -42.72
C TYR A 309 52.38 -26.66 -43.11
N GLN A 310 53.16 -25.84 -42.38
CA GLN A 310 54.62 -25.78 -42.50
C GLN A 310 55.29 -27.11 -42.09
N ILE A 311 54.85 -27.71 -40.98
CA ILE A 311 55.30 -29.05 -40.56
C ILE A 311 54.90 -30.09 -41.61
N SER A 312 53.68 -30.06 -42.16
CA SER A 312 53.24 -31.00 -43.19
C SER A 312 54.11 -30.93 -44.44
N LYS A 313 54.48 -29.72 -44.89
CA LYS A 313 55.44 -29.52 -45.99
C LYS A 313 56.87 -29.97 -45.64
N GLY A 314 57.34 -29.73 -44.41
CA GLY A 314 58.65 -30.18 -43.94
C GLY A 314 58.74 -31.69 -43.65
N VAL A 315 57.62 -32.31 -43.24
CA VAL A 315 57.49 -33.74 -42.94
C VAL A 315 57.32 -34.54 -44.22
N ASN A 316 56.67 -34.03 -45.28
CA ASN A 316 56.60 -34.72 -46.57
C ASN A 316 57.99 -34.98 -47.20
N LEU A 317 59.01 -34.15 -46.86
CA LEU A 317 60.41 -34.37 -47.24
C LEU A 317 61.16 -35.35 -46.30
N ARG A 318 60.63 -35.65 -45.10
CA ARG A 318 61.22 -36.58 -44.11
C ARG A 318 60.46 -37.90 -43.94
N PHE A 319 59.30 -38.06 -44.57
CA PHE A 319 58.42 -39.22 -44.40
C PHE A 319 58.71 -40.38 -45.37
N GLN A 320 59.98 -40.58 -45.75
CA GLN A 320 60.44 -41.87 -46.29
C GLN A 320 61.11 -42.76 -45.24
N ILE A 321 61.27 -42.31 -43.98
CA ILE A 321 62.00 -43.08 -42.98
C ILE A 321 61.14 -43.30 -41.72
N GLY A 322 60.66 -44.54 -41.56
CA GLY A 322 60.38 -45.13 -40.24
C GLY A 322 58.96 -45.01 -39.69
N LYS A 323 58.02 -45.85 -40.17
CA LYS A 323 56.81 -46.19 -39.40
C LYS A 323 57.08 -47.42 -38.53
N LYS A 324 57.40 -47.20 -37.25
CA LYS A 324 57.38 -48.25 -36.22
C LYS A 324 55.94 -48.39 -35.71
N LYS A 325 55.27 -49.50 -36.05
CA LYS A 325 53.93 -49.86 -35.56
C LYS A 325 54.00 -50.19 -34.06
N MET A 326 53.29 -49.44 -33.23
CA MET A 326 52.93 -49.87 -31.87
C MET A 326 51.60 -50.61 -31.91
N VAL A 327 51.63 -51.88 -31.55
CA VAL A 327 50.44 -52.72 -31.35
C VAL A 327 49.79 -52.31 -30.04
N LYS A 328 48.65 -51.62 -30.13
CA LYS A 328 47.73 -51.44 -29.00
C LYS A 328 46.98 -52.76 -28.81
N GLY A 329 47.05 -53.33 -27.61
CA GLY A 329 46.32 -54.53 -27.23
C GLY A 329 44.85 -54.43 -27.63
N ARG A 330 44.31 -55.53 -28.15
CA ARG A 330 42.92 -55.68 -28.57
C ARG A 330 41.97 -55.47 -27.38
N GLN A 331 41.63 -54.23 -27.07
CA GLN A 331 40.35 -53.95 -26.43
C GLN A 331 39.31 -54.12 -27.54
N GLY A 332 38.50 -55.18 -27.44
CA GLY A 332 37.42 -55.44 -28.40
C GLY A 332 36.65 -54.17 -28.75
N GLU A 333 36.37 -53.99 -30.03
CA GLU A 333 35.68 -52.81 -30.53
C GLU A 333 34.36 -52.61 -29.75
N ARG A 334 34.10 -51.39 -29.28
CA ARG A 334 32.91 -51.11 -28.46
C ARG A 334 31.66 -51.19 -29.34
N VAL A 335 31.01 -52.34 -29.35
CA VAL A 335 29.76 -52.56 -30.10
C VAL A 335 28.63 -51.73 -29.50
N ARG A 336 27.91 -50.98 -30.35
CA ARG A 336 26.74 -50.17 -29.96
C ARG A 336 25.48 -51.05 -29.96
N LEU A 337 25.01 -51.45 -28.78
CA LEU A 337 23.79 -52.27 -28.59
C LEU A 337 22.51 -51.43 -28.32
N TYR A 338 22.51 -50.15 -28.71
CA TYR A 338 21.38 -49.26 -28.44
C TYR A 338 21.17 -48.26 -29.58
N VAL A 339 19.90 -47.91 -29.80
CA VAL A 339 19.50 -46.80 -30.67
C VAL A 339 19.55 -45.52 -29.84
N ARG A 340 19.98 -44.41 -30.45
CA ARG A 340 20.01 -43.11 -29.77
C ARG A 340 18.63 -42.49 -29.89
N GLY A 341 18.21 -41.80 -28.85
CA GLY A 341 17.08 -40.89 -28.91
C GLY A 341 17.44 -39.54 -28.33
N THR A 342 16.59 -38.55 -28.61
CA THR A 342 16.71 -37.18 -28.09
C THR A 342 15.50 -36.90 -27.19
N ILE A 343 15.75 -36.39 -25.99
CA ILE A 343 14.68 -36.00 -25.06
C ILE A 343 14.15 -34.65 -25.50
N LEU A 344 12.87 -34.56 -25.88
CA LEU A 344 12.26 -33.31 -26.33
C LEU A 344 11.77 -32.48 -25.14
N GLY A 345 11.13 -33.12 -24.18
CA GLY A 345 10.51 -32.44 -23.03
C GLY A 345 9.47 -33.32 -22.35
N TYR A 346 8.63 -32.72 -21.53
CA TYR A 346 7.50 -33.42 -20.93
C TYR A 346 6.25 -33.31 -21.79
N LYS A 347 5.31 -34.24 -21.61
CA LYS A 347 3.95 -34.12 -22.15
C LYS A 347 3.38 -32.77 -21.67
N ARG A 348 2.84 -31.97 -22.58
CA ARG A 348 2.28 -30.64 -22.26
C ARG A 348 0.97 -30.38 -23.01
N SER A 349 0.16 -29.49 -22.46
CA SER A 349 -0.91 -28.77 -23.17
C SER A 349 -0.40 -27.36 -23.55
N LYS A 350 -1.28 -26.46 -23.98
CA LYS A 350 -0.93 -25.07 -24.31
C LYS A 350 -0.22 -24.39 -23.13
N SER A 351 -0.77 -24.55 -21.92
CA SER A 351 -0.30 -23.89 -20.70
C SER A 351 0.22 -24.84 -19.61
N ASN A 352 -0.21 -26.11 -19.59
CA ASN A 352 0.15 -27.05 -18.52
C ASN A 352 1.22 -28.05 -18.96
N GLN A 353 2.07 -28.47 -18.02
CA GLN A 353 3.10 -29.48 -18.25
C GLN A 353 2.92 -30.67 -17.30
N TYR A 354 3.16 -31.89 -17.80
CA TYR A 354 3.00 -33.14 -17.06
C TYR A 354 4.35 -33.88 -16.96
N PRO A 355 5.15 -33.63 -15.89
CA PRO A 355 6.52 -34.15 -15.75
C PRO A 355 6.62 -35.67 -15.67
N ASN A 356 5.53 -36.36 -15.35
CA ASN A 356 5.46 -37.81 -15.21
C ASN A 356 5.66 -38.58 -16.53
N THR A 357 5.53 -37.91 -17.68
CA THR A 357 5.64 -38.51 -19.00
C THR A 357 6.57 -37.67 -19.86
N SER A 358 7.66 -38.27 -20.34
CA SER A 358 8.64 -37.61 -21.19
C SER A 358 8.41 -37.95 -22.66
N LEU A 359 8.69 -37.00 -23.55
CA LEU A 359 8.63 -37.14 -25.00
C LEU A 359 10.03 -37.35 -25.54
N ILE A 360 10.22 -38.38 -26.37
CA ILE A 360 11.52 -38.77 -26.89
C ILE A 360 11.39 -39.02 -28.40
N GLN A 361 12.30 -38.46 -29.18
CA GLN A 361 12.46 -38.81 -30.60
C GLN A 361 13.52 -39.90 -30.72
N ILE A 362 13.21 -41.02 -31.36
CA ILE A 362 14.19 -42.08 -31.63
C ILE A 362 14.85 -41.78 -32.99
N GLU A 363 16.18 -41.93 -33.09
CA GLU A 363 16.90 -41.75 -34.35
C GLU A 363 16.41 -42.80 -35.37
N GLY A 364 15.98 -42.34 -36.56
CA GLY A 364 15.53 -43.21 -37.65
C GLY A 364 14.09 -43.69 -37.57
N VAL A 365 13.27 -43.13 -36.66
CA VAL A 365 11.83 -43.46 -36.54
C VAL A 365 11.01 -42.23 -36.86
N ASN A 366 10.24 -42.28 -37.95
CA ASN A 366 9.44 -41.14 -38.42
C ASN A 366 7.93 -41.44 -38.43
N THR A 367 7.56 -42.72 -38.54
CA THR A 367 6.16 -43.14 -38.59
C THR A 367 5.68 -43.71 -37.25
N LYS A 368 4.35 -43.70 -37.04
CA LYS A 368 3.74 -44.28 -35.83
C LYS A 368 3.88 -45.81 -35.77
N GLU A 369 3.91 -46.47 -36.93
CA GLU A 369 4.01 -47.92 -37.05
C GLU A 369 5.40 -48.40 -36.62
N GLU A 370 6.46 -47.71 -37.04
CA GLU A 370 7.83 -47.96 -36.58
C GLU A 370 7.98 -47.78 -35.06
N VAL A 371 7.27 -46.81 -34.46
CA VAL A 371 7.26 -46.62 -33.00
C VAL A 371 6.70 -47.82 -32.25
N ALA A 372 5.73 -48.54 -32.85
CA ALA A 372 5.10 -49.69 -32.20
C ALA A 372 6.13 -50.79 -31.87
N TRP A 373 7.14 -50.97 -32.72
CA TRP A 373 8.25 -51.91 -32.47
C TRP A 373 9.06 -51.55 -31.21
N TYR A 374 9.22 -50.25 -30.95
CA TYR A 374 9.93 -49.75 -29.77
C TYR A 374 9.07 -49.75 -28.50
N ALA A 375 7.78 -50.08 -28.57
CA ALA A 375 6.93 -50.14 -27.38
C ALA A 375 7.43 -51.20 -26.39
N GLY A 376 7.52 -50.83 -25.10
CA GLY A 376 8.02 -51.71 -24.04
C GLY A 376 9.55 -51.80 -23.92
N LYS A 377 10.31 -51.30 -24.90
CA LYS A 377 11.78 -51.29 -24.85
C LYS A 377 12.31 -50.45 -23.70
N ARG A 378 13.40 -50.92 -23.08
CA ARG A 378 14.08 -50.21 -21.99
C ARG A 378 14.94 -49.08 -22.51
N MET A 379 15.00 -47.99 -21.76
CA MET A 379 15.87 -46.86 -22.06
C MET A 379 16.60 -46.37 -20.82
N ALA A 380 17.77 -45.77 -21.02
CA ALA A 380 18.54 -45.16 -19.96
C ALA A 380 18.99 -43.76 -20.36
N TYR A 381 18.72 -42.81 -19.47
CA TYR A 381 19.34 -41.49 -19.49
C TYR A 381 20.60 -41.53 -18.62
N ILE A 382 21.77 -41.28 -19.22
CA ILE A 382 23.06 -41.34 -18.53
C ILE A 382 23.62 -39.94 -18.44
N TYR A 383 23.89 -39.46 -17.23
CA TYR A 383 24.45 -38.12 -16.99
C TYR A 383 25.68 -38.17 -16.09
N LYS A 384 26.54 -37.16 -16.20
CA LYS A 384 27.74 -36.99 -15.38
C LYS A 384 27.43 -36.11 -14.17
N ALA A 385 27.69 -36.62 -12.97
CA ALA A 385 27.56 -35.90 -11.71
C ALA A 385 28.94 -35.47 -11.16
N LYS A 386 28.97 -34.38 -10.39
CA LYS A 386 30.20 -33.85 -9.78
C LYS A 386 30.77 -34.82 -8.73
N VAL A 387 29.91 -35.39 -7.90
CA VAL A 387 30.30 -36.29 -6.79
C VAL A 387 30.34 -37.74 -7.25
N LYS A 388 31.45 -38.43 -6.96
CA LYS A 388 31.61 -39.88 -7.19
C LYS A 388 30.64 -40.65 -6.29
N LYS A 389 29.85 -41.56 -6.89
CA LYS A 389 29.05 -42.56 -6.16
C LYS A 389 29.34 -43.92 -6.78
N ASN A 390 29.56 -44.94 -5.95
CA ASN A 390 29.88 -46.31 -6.38
C ASN A 390 31.04 -46.34 -7.40
N GLY A 391 32.13 -45.62 -7.11
CA GLY A 391 33.34 -45.61 -7.95
C GLY A 391 33.23 -44.85 -9.28
N SER A 392 32.07 -44.30 -9.66
CA SER A 392 31.88 -43.60 -10.93
C SER A 392 31.19 -42.23 -10.79
N HIS A 393 31.43 -41.36 -11.77
CA HIS A 393 30.73 -40.08 -11.90
C HIS A 393 29.44 -40.20 -12.73
N TYR A 394 29.18 -41.37 -13.33
CA TYR A 394 28.04 -41.57 -14.21
C TYR A 394 26.86 -42.12 -13.43
N ARG A 395 25.69 -41.54 -13.65
CA ARG A 395 24.43 -42.00 -13.07
C ARG A 395 23.46 -42.29 -14.18
N CYS A 396 22.61 -43.30 -14.00
CA CYS A 396 21.61 -43.69 -14.97
C CYS A 396 20.21 -43.56 -14.36
N ILE A 397 19.28 -43.01 -15.15
CA ILE A 397 17.84 -43.05 -14.87
C ILE A 397 17.23 -43.98 -15.90
N TRP A 398 16.65 -45.08 -15.41
CA TRP A 398 16.00 -46.07 -16.24
C TRP A 398 14.55 -45.68 -16.53
N GLY A 399 14.12 -45.98 -17.75
CA GLY A 399 12.73 -45.83 -18.18
C GLY A 399 12.34 -46.88 -19.20
N LYS A 400 11.09 -46.79 -19.66
CA LYS A 400 10.53 -47.63 -20.71
C LYS A 400 9.71 -46.81 -21.69
N VAL A 401 9.70 -47.24 -22.94
CA VAL A 401 8.79 -46.72 -23.96
C VAL A 401 7.38 -47.22 -23.63
N THR A 402 6.39 -46.33 -23.64
CA THR A 402 5.01 -46.68 -23.29
C THR A 402 4.09 -46.71 -24.51
N ARG A 403 4.01 -45.61 -25.26
CA ARG A 403 3.08 -45.46 -26.39
C ARG A 403 3.56 -44.38 -27.36
N PRO A 404 3.14 -44.41 -28.63
CA PRO A 404 3.41 -43.32 -29.56
C PRO A 404 2.79 -41.99 -29.11
N HIS A 405 3.41 -40.89 -29.55
CA HIS A 405 2.93 -39.53 -29.44
C HIS A 405 2.77 -38.92 -30.83
N GLY A 406 1.53 -38.64 -31.23
CA GLY A 406 1.25 -38.11 -32.56
C GLY A 406 1.63 -39.09 -33.67
N ASN A 407 1.88 -38.54 -34.86
CA ASN A 407 2.18 -39.30 -36.07
C ASN A 407 3.65 -39.19 -36.53
N SER A 408 4.48 -38.38 -35.85
CA SER A 408 5.83 -38.00 -36.27
C SER A 408 6.97 -38.84 -35.68
N GLY A 409 6.68 -40.09 -35.30
CA GLY A 409 7.69 -40.98 -34.71
C GLY A 409 8.12 -40.66 -33.27
N VAL A 410 7.46 -39.71 -32.59
CA VAL A 410 7.76 -39.36 -31.19
C VAL A 410 7.17 -40.41 -30.25
N VAL A 411 7.90 -40.79 -29.20
CA VAL A 411 7.46 -41.76 -28.21
C VAL A 411 7.23 -41.12 -26.84
N ARG A 412 6.23 -41.63 -26.11
CA ARG A 412 6.03 -41.33 -24.68
C ARG A 412 6.80 -42.33 -23.85
N ALA A 413 7.64 -41.84 -22.96
CA ALA A 413 8.41 -42.64 -22.03
C ALA A 413 8.03 -42.34 -20.59
N LYS A 414 8.06 -43.39 -19.76
CA LYS A 414 7.99 -43.27 -18.31
C LYS A 414 9.30 -43.73 -17.70
N PHE A 415 9.91 -42.85 -16.92
CA PHE A 415 11.12 -43.13 -16.17
C PHE A 415 10.79 -43.50 -14.72
N LYS A 416 11.70 -44.23 -14.05
CA LYS A 416 11.55 -44.62 -12.63
C LYS A 416 11.50 -43.38 -11.72
N SER A 417 12.32 -42.38 -12.03
CA SER A 417 12.25 -41.04 -11.47
C SER A 417 12.04 -40.04 -12.61
N ASN A 418 11.27 -38.99 -12.36
CA ASN A 418 11.05 -37.96 -13.36
C ASN A 418 12.40 -37.38 -13.80
N LEU A 419 12.58 -37.23 -15.11
CA LEU A 419 13.80 -36.63 -15.66
C LEU A 419 13.92 -35.18 -15.17
N PRO A 420 15.14 -34.64 -14.98
CA PRO A 420 15.34 -33.23 -14.68
C PRO A 420 15.13 -32.35 -15.93
N PRO A 421 14.68 -31.09 -15.82
CA PRO A 421 14.50 -30.20 -16.98
C PRO A 421 15.79 -29.97 -17.80
N LYS A 422 16.95 -30.05 -17.15
CA LYS A 422 18.27 -29.99 -17.80
C LYS A 422 18.50 -31.11 -18.85
N SER A 423 17.74 -32.21 -18.77
CA SER A 423 17.86 -33.32 -19.72
C SER A 423 17.20 -33.05 -21.08
N MET A 424 16.44 -31.96 -21.22
CA MET A 424 15.84 -31.58 -22.51
C MET A 424 16.94 -31.26 -23.53
N GLY A 425 16.87 -31.88 -24.71
CA GLY A 425 17.89 -31.82 -25.76
C GLY A 425 19.03 -32.81 -25.59
N ASP A 426 19.12 -33.51 -24.45
CA ASP A 426 20.17 -34.48 -24.19
C ASP A 426 19.83 -35.86 -24.79
N ARG A 427 20.85 -36.70 -24.98
CA ARG A 427 20.72 -38.00 -25.62
C ARG A 427 20.35 -39.09 -24.63
N VAL A 428 19.38 -39.92 -25.01
CA VAL A 428 18.97 -41.12 -24.30
C VAL A 428 19.38 -42.37 -25.09
N ARG A 429 19.67 -43.46 -24.38
CA ARG A 429 19.96 -44.77 -24.99
C ARG A 429 18.70 -45.61 -24.93
N VAL A 430 18.17 -46.01 -26.09
CA VAL A 430 17.05 -46.94 -26.20
C VAL A 430 17.61 -48.31 -26.55
N PHE A 431 17.46 -49.27 -25.64
CA PHE A 431 17.99 -50.61 -25.82
C PHE A 431 17.02 -51.47 -26.61
N MET A 432 17.54 -52.51 -27.27
CA MET A 432 16.73 -53.43 -28.08
C MET A 432 15.93 -54.45 -27.24
N TYR A 433 16.13 -54.49 -25.93
CA TYR A 433 15.47 -55.38 -24.99
C TYR A 433 14.39 -54.67 -24.14
N PRO A 434 13.38 -55.37 -23.62
CA PRO A 434 13.06 -56.79 -23.84
C PRO A 434 12.70 -57.08 -25.30
N SER A 435 13.08 -58.26 -25.82
CA SER A 435 12.68 -58.67 -27.16
C SER A 435 11.17 -58.92 -27.19
N ASN A 436 10.49 -58.45 -28.25
CA ASN A 436 9.08 -58.76 -28.52
C ASN A 436 8.96 -59.62 -29.80
N ILE A 437 10.08 -60.25 -30.21
CA ILE A 437 10.14 -61.24 -31.29
C ILE A 437 9.67 -62.57 -30.75
#